data_AF-A0A660UUI7-F1
#
_entry.id   AF-A0A660UUI7-F1
#
_cell.length_a   1.000
_cell.length_b   1.000
_cell.length_c   1.000
_cell.angle_alpha   90.00
_cell.angle_beta   90.00
_cell.angle_gamma   90.00
#
_symmetry.space_group_name_H-M   'P 1'
#
loop_
_entity.id
_entity.type
_entity.pdbx_description
1 polymer ?
#
loop_
_entity_poly.entity_id
_entity_poly.type
_entity_poly.pdbx_seq_one_letter_code
_entity_poly.pdbx_strand_id
1 'polypeptide(L)' 'MDFKCPICEKVIPSVSSTDDGKCRINAAYFPFCSERCRLIDLGAWLDGEYRVFSEISGSDGES' A
#
# COMPACT_ATOMS: atom_id res chain seq x y z
N MET A 1 -16.09 -0.47 3.98
CA MET A 1 -14.90 -1.06 4.62
C MET A 1 -13.84 0.01 4.58
N ASP A 2 -13.39 0.56 5.69
CA ASP A 2 -12.47 1.70 5.62
C ASP A 2 -11.04 1.23 5.36
N PHE A 3 -10.38 1.82 4.37
CA PHE A 3 -8.97 1.57 4.08
C PHE A 3 -8.11 2.53 4.90
N LYS A 4 -6.90 2.14 5.30
CA LYS A 4 -5.95 3.03 5.95
C LYS A 4 -4.73 3.21 5.06
N CYS A 5 -4.26 4.45 4.93
CA CYS A 5 -3.01 4.72 4.26
C CYS A 5 -1.86 4.00 5.00
N PRO A 6 -1.08 3.12 4.34
CA PRO A 6 -0.03 2.36 5.01
C PRO A 6 1.10 3.21 5.61
N ILE A 7 1.23 4.47 5.17
CA ILE A 7 2.36 5.34 5.50
C ILE A 7 2.03 6.36 6.61
N CYS A 8 0.76 6.77 6.73
CA CYS A 8 0.37 7.81 7.69
C CYS A 8 -0.96 7.52 8.41
N GLU A 9 -1.50 6.32 8.22
CA GLU A 9 -2.73 5.80 8.85
C GLU A 9 -4.02 6.57 8.55
N LYS A 10 -3.97 7.60 7.70
CA LYS A 10 -5.16 8.35 7.28
C LYS A 10 -6.22 7.41 6.73
N VAL A 11 -7.44 7.53 7.27
CA VAL A 11 -8.61 6.77 6.79
C VAL A 11 -8.98 7.22 5.39
N ILE A 12 -9.07 6.25 4.47
CA ILE A 12 -9.48 6.40 3.09
C ILE A 12 -10.85 5.71 2.95
N PRO A 13 -11.91 6.46 2.62
CA PRO A 13 -13.25 5.88 2.50
C PRO A 13 -13.28 4.85 1.36
N SER A 14 -13.97 3.72 1.53
CA SER A 14 -14.10 2.70 0.46
C SER A 14 -14.92 3.15 -0.74
N VAL A 15 -15.74 4.18 -0.58
CA VAL A 15 -16.66 4.65 -1.61
C VAL A 15 -16.28 6.05 -2.06
N SER A 16 -16.38 6.28 -3.37
CA SER A 16 -16.26 7.59 -4.01
C SER A 16 -17.45 8.52 -3.73
N SER A 17 -18.50 8.02 -3.09
CA SER A 17 -19.71 8.79 -2.80
C SER A 17 -19.77 9.07 -1.30
N THR A 18 -19.35 10.27 -0.92
CA THR A 18 -19.67 10.83 0.40
C THR A 18 -21.06 11.46 0.38
N ASP A 19 -21.67 11.73 1.54
CA ASP A 19 -22.99 12.38 1.62
C ASP A 19 -23.02 13.74 0.90
N ASP A 20 -21.86 14.39 0.74
CA ASP A 20 -21.66 15.61 -0.05
C ASP A 20 -21.40 15.37 -1.55
N GLY A 21 -21.55 14.13 -2.04
CA GLY A 21 -21.37 13.74 -3.45
C GLY A 21 -19.94 13.82 -3.96
N LYS A 22 -18.95 14.02 -3.08
CA LYS A 22 -17.54 14.19 -3.48
C LYS A 22 -16.77 12.88 -3.43
N CYS A 23 -16.00 12.65 -4.48
CA CYS A 23 -14.98 11.61 -4.52
C CYS A 23 -13.82 11.98 -3.60
N ARG A 24 -13.71 11.27 -2.47
CA ARG A 24 -12.59 11.43 -1.52
C ARG A 24 -11.50 10.40 -1.71
N ILE A 25 -11.68 9.47 -2.65
CA ILE A 25 -10.62 8.57 -3.09
C ILE A 25 -9.81 9.24 -4.20
N ASN A 26 -8.49 9.31 -4.04
CA ASN A 26 -7.62 9.62 -5.15
C ASN A 26 -7.19 8.31 -5.81
N ALA A 27 -7.92 7.90 -6.85
CA ALA A 27 -7.70 6.62 -7.51
C ALA A 27 -6.27 6.46 -8.07
N ALA A 28 -5.58 7.55 -8.40
CA ALA A 28 -4.21 7.51 -8.93
C ALA A 28 -3.16 7.08 -7.89
N TYR A 29 -3.47 7.20 -6.59
CA TYR A 29 -2.56 6.89 -5.51
C TYR A 29 -3.10 5.85 -4.53
N PHE A 30 -4.33 5.36 -4.68
CA PHE A 30 -4.88 4.33 -3.80
C PHE A 30 -3.96 3.07 -3.78
N PRO A 31 -3.63 2.50 -2.60
CA PRO A 31 -4.21 2.71 -1.25
C PRO A 31 -3.54 3.81 -0.41
N PHE A 32 -2.74 4.70 -1.00
CA PHE A 32 -2.14 5.84 -0.34
C PHE A 32 -3.05 7.07 -0.37
N CYS A 33 -2.96 7.93 0.65
CA CYS A 33 -3.80 9.13 0.70
C CYS A 33 -3.33 10.27 -0.22
N SER A 34 -2.12 10.19 -0.77
CA SER A 34 -1.52 11.20 -1.64
C SER A 34 -0.28 10.66 -2.35
N GLU A 35 0.21 11.39 -3.35
CA GLU A 35 1.47 11.11 -4.03
C GLU A 35 2.66 11.05 -3.06
N ARG A 36 2.71 11.95 -2.07
CA ARG A 36 3.78 11.97 -1.05
C ARG A 36 3.91 10.62 -0.36
N CYS A 37 2.79 10.04 0.10
CA CYS A 37 2.81 8.75 0.77
C CYS A 37 3.23 7.62 -0.18
N ARG A 38 2.79 7.64 -1.45
CA ARG A 38 3.24 6.66 -2.46
C ARG A 38 4.77 6.73 -2.67
N LEU A 39 5.33 7.93 -2.73
CA LEU A 39 6.77 8.12 -2.93
C LEU A 39 7.60 7.72 -1.71
N ILE A 40 7.09 7.93 -0.48
CA ILE A 40 7.75 7.47 0.75
C ILE A 40 7.79 5.94 0.78
N ASP A 41 6.67 5.27 0.49
CA ASP A 41 6.61 3.81 0.41
C ASP A 41 7.63 3.27 -0.61
N LEU A 42 7.66 3.88 -1.81
CA LEU A 42 8.63 3.54 -2.84
C LEU A 42 10.08 3.76 -2.39
N GLY A 43 10.34 4.84 -1.64
CA GLY A 43 11.66 5.10 -1.05
C GLY A 43 12.10 3.98 -0.13
N ALA A 44 11.24 3.55 0.80
CA ALA A 44 11.53 2.45 1.72
C ALA A 44 11.80 1.11 1.00
N TRP A 45 11.16 0.87 -0.15
CA TRP A 45 11.51 -0.26 -1.03
C TRP A 45 12.91 -0.13 -1.62
N LEU A 46 13.24 1.04 -2.18
CA LEU A 46 14.54 1.31 -2.81
C LEU A 46 15.69 1.29 -1.78
N ASP A 47 15.41 1.73 -0.55
CA ASP A 47 16.36 1.73 0.57
C ASP A 47 16.52 0.35 1.22
N GLY A 48 15.71 -0.64 0.81
CA GLY A 48 15.79 -2.02 1.30
C GLY A 48 15.25 -2.22 2.71
N GLU A 49 14.38 -1.31 3.18
CA GLU A 49 13.69 -1.44 4.47
C GLU A 49 12.67 -2.58 4.45
N TYR A 50 12.06 -2.84 3.29
CA TYR A 50 11.17 -3.98 3.09
C TYR A 50 11.92 -5.22 2.60
N ARG A 51 11.63 -6.36 3.23
CA ARG A 51 12.20 -7.67 2.86
C ARG A 51 11.10 -8.70 2.75
N VAL A 52 11.14 -9.47 1.68
CA VAL A 52 10.28 -10.64 1.50
C VAL A 52 11.06 -11.86 1.93
N PHE A 53 10.58 -12.54 2.98
CA PHE A 53 11.14 -13.82 3.41
C PHE A 53 10.53 -14.93 2.56
N SER A 54 11.37 -15.76 1.93
CA SER A 54 10.95 -17.04 1.36
C SER A 54 11.30 -18.15 2.34
N GLU A 55 10.34 -19.01 2.67
CA GLU A 55 10.65 -20.27 3.35
C GLU A 55 11.47 -21.14 2.38
N ILE A 56 12.72 -21.41 2.74
CA ILE A 56 13.57 -22.34 1.97
C ILE A 56 13.07 -23.74 2.31
N SER A 57 12.08 -24.23 1.58
CA SER A 57 11.71 -25.64 1.62
C SER A 57 12.82 -26.43 0.92
N GLY A 58 13.75 -26.97 1.71
CA GLY A 58 14.89 -27.76 1.22
C GLY A 58 14.45 -29.04 0.51
N SER A 59 14.21 -28.93 -0.80
CA SER A 59 14.09 -30.07 -1.71
C SER A 59 14.86 -29.78 -3.01
N ASP A 60 16.15 -29.50 -2.87
CA ASP A 60 17.11 -29.77 -3.94
C ASP A 60 17.36 -31.28 -3.96
N GLY A 61 16.40 -32.02 -4.52
CA GLY A 61 16.56 -33.42 -4.91
C GLY A 61 16.88 -33.48 -6.41
N GLU A 62 18.12 -33.16 -6.77
CA GLU A 62 18.66 -33.46 -8.11
C GLU A 62 19.29 -34.87 -8.08
N SER A 63 18.88 -35.73 -9.02
CA SER A 63 19.49 -37.04 -9.31
C SER A 63 20.42 -36.93 -10.51
#